data_AF-A0A537N2U1-F1
#
_entry.id   AF-A0A537N2U1-F1
#
_cell.length_a   1.000
_cell.length_b   1.000
_cell.length_c   1.000
_cell.angle_alpha   90.00
_cell.angle_beta   90.00
_cell.angle_gamma   90.00
#
_symmetry.space_group_name_H-M   'P 1'
#
loop_
_entity.id
_entity.type
_entity.pdbx_description
1 polymer ?
#
loop_
_entity_poly.entity_id
_entity_poly.type
_entity_poly.pdbx_seq_one_letter_code
_entity_poly.pdbx_strand_id
1 'polypeptide(L)' 'MRTFTFIALACLTVAFAGGTRADAADREAWCAYYEDNAGTNCGFATFEQCQADISGVGGYCAPNPDAGQ' A
#
# COMPACT_ATOMS: atom_id res chain seq x y z
N MET A 1 37.94 -8.67 -22.81
CA MET A 1 37.81 -9.30 -21.48
C MET A 1 36.93 -8.42 -20.62
N ARG A 2 35.68 -8.88 -20.41
CA ARG A 2 34.78 -8.61 -19.28
C ARG A 2 34.87 -7.25 -18.59
N THR A 3 34.11 -6.29 -19.11
CA THR A 3 33.44 -5.29 -18.27
C THR A 3 31.96 -5.27 -18.64
N PHE A 4 31.28 -6.37 -18.32
CA PHE A 4 29.83 -6.40 -18.20
C PHE A 4 29.50 -5.73 -16.87
N THR A 5 29.05 -4.48 -16.89
CA THR A 5 28.40 -3.89 -15.72
C THR A 5 27.18 -3.14 -16.19
N PHE A 6 26.18 -3.94 -16.59
CA PHE A 6 24.79 -3.53 -16.62
C PHE A 6 24.32 -3.36 -15.18
N ILE A 7 24.23 -2.13 -14.69
CA ILE A 7 23.39 -1.83 -13.52
C ILE A 7 22.51 -0.66 -13.91
N ALA A 8 21.38 -1.00 -14.55
CA ALA A 8 20.27 -0.09 -14.72
C ALA A 8 19.60 0.08 -13.35
N LEU A 9 19.99 1.10 -12.61
CA LEU A 9 19.28 1.50 -11.40
C LEU A 9 18.15 2.47 -11.81
N ALA A 10 17.06 1.92 -12.34
CA ALA A 10 15.82 2.66 -12.48
C ALA A 10 15.15 2.69 -11.11
N CYS A 11 15.43 3.73 -10.31
CA CYS A 11 14.64 4.03 -9.13
C CYS A 11 13.24 4.44 -9.57
N LEU A 12 12.32 3.47 -9.64
CA LEU A 12 10.90 3.75 -9.81
C LEU A 12 10.36 4.24 -8.46
N THR A 13 10.55 5.52 -8.16
CA THR A 13 9.82 6.16 -7.05
C THR A 13 8.36 6.28 -7.48
N VAL A 14 7.54 5.30 -7.11
CA VAL A 14 6.09 5.48 -7.18
C VAL A 14 5.73 6.47 -6.08
N ALA A 15 5.77 7.76 -6.42
CA ALA A 15 5.13 8.78 -5.61
C ALA A 15 3.61 8.57 -5.76
N PHE A 16 3.03 7.78 -4.85
CA PHE A 16 1.58 7.73 -4.68
C PHE A 16 1.13 9.10 -4.16
N ALA A 17 0.87 10.02 -5.08
CA ALA A 17 0.11 11.23 -4.80
C ALA A 17 -1.36 10.84 -4.61
N GLY A 18 -1.71 10.38 -3.40
CA GLY A 18 -3.09 10.15 -3.00
C GLY A 18 -3.84 11.49 -2.95
N GLY A 19 -4.63 11.74 -3.99
CA GLY A 19 -5.36 12.99 -4.21
C GLY A 19 -6.48 13.25 -3.19
N THR A 20 -6.64 14.55 -2.90
CA THR A 20 -7.88 15.26 -2.56
C THR A 20 -8.84 14.57 -1.58
N ARG A 21 -8.75 14.96 -0.29
CA ARG A 21 -9.82 15.09 0.72
C ARG A 21 -11.20 14.61 0.26
N ALA A 22 -11.38 13.30 0.21
CA ALA A 22 -12.65 12.61 0.34
C ALA A 22 -13.02 12.53 1.80
N ASP A 23 -14.27 12.81 2.13
CA ASP A 23 -14.86 12.57 3.43
C ASP A 23 -14.37 11.22 3.97
N ALA A 24 -13.65 11.26 5.09
CA ALA A 24 -12.81 10.17 5.59
C ALA A 24 -13.56 8.85 5.81
N ALA A 25 -14.88 8.92 6.01
CA ALA A 25 -15.75 7.77 6.26
C ALA A 25 -15.89 6.81 5.07
N ASP A 26 -15.87 7.30 3.83
CA ASP A 26 -16.12 6.46 2.64
C ASP A 26 -14.83 5.99 1.95
N ARG A 27 -13.68 6.58 2.32
CA ARG A 27 -12.42 6.43 1.58
C ARG A 27 -11.37 5.58 2.28
N GLU A 28 -11.63 5.15 3.51
CA GLU A 28 -10.74 4.33 4.34
C GLU A 28 -11.42 3.02 4.73
N ALA A 29 -12.12 2.37 3.80
CA ALA A 29 -12.89 1.17 4.09
C ALA A 29 -12.03 -0.08 4.42
N TRP A 30 -10.73 -0.06 4.13
CA TRP A 30 -9.85 -1.24 4.25
C TRP A 30 -8.52 -0.92 4.95
N CYS A 31 -8.08 -1.88 5.77
CA CYS A 31 -6.79 -1.89 6.44
C CYS A 31 -5.90 -3.04 5.96
N ALA A 32 -4.63 -2.73 5.68
CA ALA A 32 -3.55 -3.69 5.52
C ALA A 32 -2.91 -3.97 6.90
N TYR A 33 -2.84 -5.25 7.25
CA TYR A 33 -2.13 -5.77 8.42
C TYR A 33 -0.88 -6.47 7.91
N TYR A 34 0.27 -5.82 8.06
CA TYR A 34 1.54 -6.38 7.60
C TYR A 34 2.03 -7.48 8.55
N GLU A 35 2.74 -8.45 7.99
CA GLU A 35 3.43 -9.49 8.77
C GLU A 35 4.58 -8.90 9.61
N ASP A 36 5.16 -9.73 10.49
CA ASP A 36 6.34 -9.40 11.29
C ASP A 36 6.22 -8.13 12.17
N ASN A 37 4.99 -7.75 12.55
CA ASN A 37 4.69 -6.54 13.30
C ASN A 37 5.15 -5.24 12.59
N ALA A 38 5.20 -5.24 11.25
CA ALA A 38 5.56 -4.06 10.46
C ALA A 38 4.47 -2.94 10.50
N GLY A 39 3.34 -3.19 11.17
CA GLY A 39 2.32 -2.19 11.49
C GLY A 39 1.00 -2.43 10.77
N THR A 40 0.16 -1.40 10.72
CA THR A 40 -1.15 -1.44 10.08
C THR A 40 -1.39 -0.13 9.34
N ASN A 41 -1.97 -0.21 8.14
CA ASN A 41 -2.30 0.95 7.32
C ASN A 41 -3.77 0.88 6.89
N CYS A 42 -4.60 1.82 7.36
CA CYS A 42 -6.04 1.86 7.13
C CYS A 42 -6.49 2.88 6.08
N GLY A 43 -5.56 3.39 5.25
CA GLY A 43 -5.86 4.44 4.28
C GLY A 43 -6.46 3.97 2.95
N PHE A 44 -6.96 2.73 2.85
CA PHE A 44 -7.36 2.14 1.56
C PHE A 44 -8.86 2.25 1.32
N ALA A 45 -9.23 2.81 0.17
CA ALA A 45 -10.63 2.94 -0.25
C ALA A 45 -11.22 1.63 -0.76
N THR A 46 -10.40 0.77 -1.38
CA THR A 46 -10.85 -0.51 -1.94
C THR A 46 -9.95 -1.66 -1.50
N PHE A 47 -10.53 -2.87 -1.51
CA PHE A 47 -9.81 -4.09 -1.14
C PHE A 47 -8.64 -4.35 -2.10
N GLU A 48 -8.82 -4.10 -3.39
CA GLU A 48 -7.79 -4.29 -4.42
C GLU A 48 -6.59 -3.37 -4.15
N GLN A 49 -6.83 -2.17 -3.65
CA GLN A 49 -5.76 -1.23 -3.33
C GLN A 49 -4.94 -1.69 -2.14
N CYS A 50 -5.60 -2.24 -1.12
CA CYS A 50 -4.91 -2.91 0.00
C CYS A 50 -4.15 -4.17 -0.48
N GLN A 51 -4.77 -5.01 -1.32
CA GLN A 51 -4.12 -6.22 -1.84
C GLN A 51 -2.88 -5.91 -2.67
N ALA A 52 -2.93 -4.84 -3.49
CA ALA A 52 -1.78 -4.39 -4.25
C ALA A 52 -0.63 -3.94 -3.34
N ASP A 53 -0.94 -3.33 -2.20
CA ASP A 53 0.04 -2.85 -1.22
C ASP A 53 0.72 -4.00 -0.47
N ILE A 54 -0.03 -5.01 -0.01
CA ILE A 54 0.54 -6.20 0.63
C ILE A 54 1.17 -7.18 -0.37
N SER A 55 0.98 -6.97 -1.67
CA SER A 55 1.52 -7.85 -2.71
C SER A 55 3.05 -7.80 -2.72
N GLY A 56 3.69 -8.92 -2.40
CA GLY A 56 5.15 -9.02 -2.31
C GLY A 56 5.76 -8.45 -1.02
N VAL A 57 4.94 -7.84 -0.14
CA VAL A 57 5.33 -7.43 1.22
C VAL A 57 4.94 -8.51 2.25
N GLY A 58 3.76 -9.11 2.10
CA GLY A 58 3.17 -10.04 3.07
C GLY A 58 2.13 -9.36 3.97
N GLY A 59 1.25 -10.16 4.60
CA GLY A 59 0.12 -9.66 5.38
C GLY A 59 -1.26 -9.98 4.81
N TYR A 60 -2.28 -9.34 5.37
CA TYR A 60 -3.68 -9.50 4.96
C TYR A 60 -4.47 -8.19 5.00
N CYS A 61 -5.57 -8.16 4.24
CA CYS A 61 -6.49 -7.02 4.17
C CYS A 61 -7.79 -7.34 4.91
N ALA A 62 -8.29 -6.41 5.73
CA ALA A 62 -9.60 -6.52 6.37
C ALA A 62 -10.32 -5.16 6.40
N PRO A 63 -11.66 -5.14 6.60
CA PRO A 63 -12.39 -3.88 6.70
C PRO A 63 -11.85 -3.01 7.85
N ASN A 64 -11.82 -1.69 7.63
CA ASN A 64 -11.41 -0.75 8.66
C ASN A 64 -12.48 -0.69 9.76
N PRO A 65 -12.14 -0.98 11.03
CA PRO A 65 -13.10 -0.92 12.15
C PRO A 65 -13.63 0.50 12.42
N ASP A 66 -12.91 1.52 11.97
CA ASP A 66 -13.28 2.93 12.15
C ASP A 66 -14.04 3.50 10.92
N ALA A 67 -14.25 2.69 9.87
CA ALA A 67 -14.99 3.13 8.70
C ALA A 67 -16.46 3.41 9.07
N GLY A 68 -16.85 4.68 8.98
CA GLY A 68 -18.22 5.14 9.24
C GLY A 68 -18.50 5.66 10.66
N GLN A 69 -17.46 5.87 11.48
CA GLN A 69 -17.58 6.47 12.83
C GLN A 69 -17.38 7.99 12.81
#